data_AF-A0A251UZX0-F1
#
_entry.id   AF-A0A251UZX0-F1
#
_cell.length_a   1.000
_cell.length_b   1.000
_cell.length_c   1.000
_cell.angle_alpha   90.00
_cell.angle_beta   90.00
_cell.angle_gamma   90.00
#
_symmetry.space_group_name_H-M   'P 1'
#
loop_
_entity.id
_entity.type
_entity.pdbx_description
1 polymer ?
#
loop_
_entity_poly.entity_id
_entity_poly.type
_entity_poly.pdbx_seq_one_letter_code
_entity_poly.pdbx_strand_id
1 'polypeptide(L)'
;MMLNRPLKSYMTKNLRYKSTYCPFTQRVLLTLEEKHLPYGLKLVDLGNKPAWFLSISPEGKVPVAKVDDKWIADSDVITQTVEEKFPDPSLVTPPKKASVGSKIFSTYIGFLKSKDANDGTEKALLNELSAFNDYIKENGPFINRKDISAADLSLGPKLYHMEIALGHYKKWSVSDSLPHLKIYMKIGPDHQTLYWSATWPKEVEQLARQLLYNPCKVVIGSSELKANHSIHQHVDIMTENQKLINA
;
A
#
# COMPACT_ATOMS: atom_id res chain seq x y z
N MET A 1 -18.78 0.29 29.63
CA MET A 1 -19.66 1.38 29.20
C MET A 1 -19.32 1.71 27.76
N MET A 2 -20.17 1.25 26.84
CA MET A 2 -20.01 1.43 25.39
C MET A 2 -20.16 2.90 25.02
N LEU A 3 -19.34 3.39 24.07
CA LEU A 3 -19.71 4.56 23.28
C LEU A 3 -19.62 4.19 21.79
N ASN A 4 -20.79 3.72 21.31
CA ASN A 4 -21.21 3.74 19.92
C ASN A 4 -21.15 5.17 19.35
N ARG A 5 -20.24 5.43 18.40
CA ARG A 5 -20.45 6.42 17.33
C ARG A 5 -19.83 5.89 16.02
N PRO A 6 -20.55 5.96 14.88
CA PRO A 6 -20.18 5.24 13.67
C PRO A 6 -19.06 5.96 12.88
N LEU A 7 -18.04 5.18 12.51
CA LEU A 7 -16.80 5.51 11.76
C LEU A 7 -17.01 6.03 10.31
N LYS A 8 -18.21 6.49 9.93
CA LYS A 8 -18.61 6.58 8.51
C LYS A 8 -18.30 7.88 7.75
N SER A 9 -17.63 8.89 8.29
CA SER A 9 -17.61 10.22 7.64
C SER A 9 -16.26 10.84 7.24
N TYR A 10 -15.13 10.12 7.25
CA TYR A 10 -13.84 10.73 6.86
C TYR A 10 -13.12 10.11 5.65
N MET A 11 -13.71 9.10 5.00
CA MET A 11 -13.13 8.45 3.82
C MET A 11 -13.74 8.88 2.48
N THR A 12 -13.92 10.18 2.28
CA THR A 12 -14.30 10.72 0.96
C THR A 12 -13.64 12.07 0.70
N LYS A 13 -12.36 12.04 0.32
CA LYS A 13 -11.79 13.12 -0.50
C LYS A 13 -10.66 12.60 -1.38
N ASN A 14 -11.06 12.25 -2.61
CA ASN A 14 -10.30 12.36 -3.85
C ASN A 14 -8.82 11.94 -3.83
N LEU A 15 -8.56 10.67 -4.14
CA LEU A 15 -7.29 10.25 -4.75
C LEU A 15 -7.56 9.50 -6.05
N ARG A 16 -7.54 10.25 -7.16
CA ARG A 16 -7.56 9.70 -8.53
C ARG A 16 -6.12 9.60 -9.05
N TYR A 17 -5.61 8.37 -9.10
CA TYR A 17 -4.59 7.75 -9.96
C TYR A 17 -3.43 8.56 -10.58
N LYS A 18 -2.20 8.16 -10.25
CA LYS A 18 -1.24 7.51 -11.19
C LYS A 18 -0.15 6.80 -10.38
N SER A 19 0.27 5.64 -10.89
CA SER A 19 1.29 4.71 -10.38
C SER A 19 2.47 5.36 -9.62
N THR A 20 2.97 4.65 -8.60
CA THR A 20 4.15 4.91 -7.72
C THR A 20 3.88 5.52 -6.34
N TYR A 21 3.20 4.77 -5.47
CA TYR A 21 3.42 4.96 -4.02
C TYR A 21 4.86 4.56 -3.72
N CYS A 22 5.65 5.46 -3.15
CA CYS A 22 6.97 5.09 -2.63
C CYS A 22 6.86 3.81 -1.78
N PRO A 23 7.66 2.75 -2.01
CA PRO A 23 7.51 1.48 -1.28
C PRO A 23 7.69 1.67 0.24
N PHE A 24 8.47 2.67 0.64
CA PHE A 24 8.64 3.06 2.05
C PHE A 24 7.37 3.72 2.64
N THR A 25 6.66 4.53 1.86
CA THR A 25 5.37 5.09 2.27
C THR A 25 4.30 4.00 2.35
N GLN A 26 4.26 3.10 1.37
CA GLN A 26 3.32 1.98 1.37
C GLN A 26 3.51 1.10 2.60
N ARG A 27 4.75 0.82 3.02
CA ARG A 27 5.04 0.11 4.27
C ARG A 27 4.38 0.78 5.49
N VAL A 28 4.49 2.10 5.62
CA VAL A 28 3.88 2.84 6.74
C VAL A 28 2.36 2.71 6.69
N LEU A 29 1.75 2.88 5.52
CA LEU A 29 0.31 2.74 5.36
C LEU A 29 -0.16 1.33 5.73
N LEU A 30 0.50 0.29 5.22
CA LEU A 30 0.19 -1.10 5.58
C LEU A 30 0.30 -1.33 7.09
N THR A 31 1.30 -0.76 7.75
CA THR A 31 1.47 -0.88 9.21
C THR A 31 0.29 -0.25 9.96
N LEU A 32 -0.19 0.91 9.51
CA LEU A 32 -1.35 1.59 10.09
C LEU A 32 -2.66 0.81 9.84
N GLU A 33 -2.82 0.25 8.64
CA GLU A 33 -3.99 -0.57 8.28
C GLU A 33 -4.06 -1.88 9.06
N GLU A 34 -2.95 -2.63 9.16
CA GLU A 34 -2.87 -3.87 9.93
C GLU A 34 -3.08 -3.65 11.43
N LYS A 35 -2.74 -2.46 11.94
CA LYS A 35 -3.04 -2.05 13.32
C LYS A 35 -4.41 -1.41 13.49
N HIS A 36 -5.17 -1.24 12.41
CA HIS A 36 -6.49 -0.61 12.40
C HIS A 36 -6.50 0.80 13.00
N LEU A 37 -5.42 1.55 12.81
CA LEU A 37 -5.27 2.89 13.34
C LEU A 37 -5.90 3.93 12.40
N PRO A 38 -6.70 4.87 12.91
CA PRO A 38 -7.16 5.99 12.09
C PRO A 38 -6.00 6.95 11.80
N TYR A 39 -5.86 7.36 10.54
CA TYR A 39 -4.84 8.34 10.14
C TYR A 39 -5.36 9.30 9.08
N GLY A 40 -4.76 10.49 9.03
CA GLY A 40 -4.98 11.46 7.96
C GLY A 40 -3.87 11.38 6.93
N LEU A 41 -4.21 11.08 5.67
CA LEU A 41 -3.26 11.09 4.57
C LEU A 41 -3.15 12.48 3.93
N LYS A 42 -1.94 13.05 3.91
CA LYS A 42 -1.63 14.25 3.12
C LYS A 42 -0.71 13.88 1.97
N LEU A 43 -1.18 14.10 0.76
CA LEU A 43 -0.35 13.89 -0.43
C LEU A 43 0.59 15.05 -0.65
N VAL A 44 1.76 14.71 -1.17
CA VAL A 44 2.80 15.65 -1.55
C VAL A 44 3.19 15.36 -2.98
N ASP A 45 3.13 16.39 -3.82
CA ASP A 45 3.76 16.35 -5.13
C ASP A 45 5.27 16.50 -4.95
N LEU A 46 6.04 15.44 -5.27
CA LEU A 46 7.50 15.45 -5.13
C LEU A 46 8.20 16.22 -6.25
N GLY A 47 7.53 16.46 -7.39
CA GLY A 47 8.00 17.31 -8.47
C GLY A 47 7.82 18.80 -8.18
N ASN A 48 6.82 19.14 -7.36
CA ASN A 48 6.56 20.50 -6.89
C ASN A 48 6.28 20.53 -5.38
N LYS A 49 7.35 20.43 -4.59
CA LYS A 49 7.28 20.28 -3.13
C LYS A 49 6.75 21.57 -2.47
N PRO A 50 5.63 21.53 -1.75
CA PRO A 50 5.07 22.72 -1.11
C PRO A 50 5.88 23.15 0.12
N ALA A 51 5.89 24.46 0.42
CA ALA A 51 6.67 25.02 1.53
C ALA A 51 6.34 24.41 2.89
N TRP A 52 5.05 24.10 3.16
CA TRP A 52 4.62 23.46 4.40
C TRP A 52 5.22 22.06 4.58
N PHE A 53 5.51 21.35 3.48
CA PHE A 53 6.11 20.03 3.54
C PHE A 53 7.61 20.15 3.81
N LEU A 54 8.29 21.13 3.19
CA LEU A 54 9.72 21.36 3.42
C LEU A 54 10.02 21.87 4.83
N SER A 55 9.08 22.57 5.49
CA SER A 55 9.24 22.92 6.91
C SER A 55 9.17 21.71 7.85
N ILE A 56 8.52 20.63 7.42
CA ILE A 56 8.39 19.37 8.17
C ILE A 56 9.53 18.40 7.79
N SER A 57 9.86 18.32 6.50
CA SER A 57 10.87 17.45 5.90
C SER A 57 11.82 18.31 5.07
N PRO A 58 12.86 18.92 5.67
CA PRO A 58 13.79 19.79 4.96
C PRO A 58 14.49 19.08 3.79
N GLU A 59 14.73 17.78 3.91
CA GLU A 59 15.27 16.95 2.82
C GLU A 59 14.24 16.66 1.70
N GLY A 60 12.97 16.97 1.95
CA GLY A 60 11.87 16.76 1.01
C GLY A 60 11.66 15.29 0.66
N LYS A 61 11.89 14.38 1.62
CA LYS A 61 11.73 12.94 1.48
C LYS A 61 10.43 12.46 2.13
N VAL A 62 9.91 11.35 1.63
CA VAL A 62 8.73 10.65 2.15
C VAL A 62 9.09 9.18 2.45
N PRO A 63 8.42 8.50 3.39
CA PRO A 63 7.33 9.01 4.24
C PRO A 63 7.80 9.92 5.37
N VAL A 64 6.87 10.75 5.85
CA VAL A 64 6.96 11.45 7.14
C VAL A 64 5.60 11.32 7.82
N ALA A 65 5.59 11.01 9.11
CA ALA A 65 4.38 10.86 9.90
C ALA A 65 4.43 11.78 11.13
N LYS A 66 3.26 12.21 11.61
CA LYS A 66 3.13 12.92 12.88
C LYS A 66 2.58 11.94 13.92
N VAL A 67 3.35 11.65 14.96
CA VAL A 67 2.95 10.78 16.08
C VAL A 67 3.13 11.59 17.37
N ASP A 68 2.06 11.77 18.16
CA ASP A 68 2.03 12.64 19.36
C ASP A 68 2.63 14.01 19.13
N ASP A 69 2.14 14.69 18.09
CA ASP A 69 2.60 16.01 17.68
C ASP A 69 4.08 16.14 17.25
N LYS A 70 4.83 15.04 17.25
CA LYS A 70 6.20 14.97 16.74
C LYS A 70 6.23 14.47 15.31
N TRP A 71 6.93 15.19 14.44
CA TRP A 71 7.21 14.73 13.08
C TRP A 71 8.36 13.74 13.08
N ILE A 72 8.16 12.61 12.41
CA ILE A 72 9.09 11.49 12.32
C ILE A 72 9.26 11.15 10.85
N ALA A 73 10.50 11.14 10.39
CA ALA A 73 10.88 10.68 9.05
C ALA A 73 11.47 9.27 9.13
N ASP A 74 11.72 8.66 7.97
CA ASP A 74 12.20 7.29 7.79
C ASP A 74 11.14 6.22 8.11
N SER A 75 10.84 5.36 7.15
CA SER A 75 9.82 4.32 7.32
C SER A 75 10.15 3.32 8.43
N ASP A 76 11.42 3.02 8.66
CA ASP A 76 11.83 2.11 9.73
C ASP A 76 11.52 2.73 11.10
N VAL A 77 11.92 3.99 11.30
CA VAL A 77 11.69 4.72 12.56
C VAL A 77 10.20 4.97 12.79
N ILE A 78 9.44 5.33 11.74
CA ILE A 78 8.00 5.53 11.84
C ILE A 78 7.30 4.24 12.26
N THR A 79 7.56 3.12 11.57
CA THR A 79 6.88 1.86 11.88
C THR A 79 7.27 1.30 13.24
N GLN A 80 8.52 1.48 13.67
CA GLN A 80 8.95 1.14 15.03
C GLN A 80 8.23 2.00 16.07
N THR A 81 8.16 3.32 15.88
CA THR A 81 7.46 4.21 16.82
C THR A 81 5.97 3.85 16.94
N VAL A 82 5.35 3.49 15.82
CA VAL A 82 3.94 3.04 15.79
C VAL A 82 3.78 1.71 16.55
N GLU A 83 4.69 0.75 16.37
CA GLU A 83 4.68 -0.53 17.12
C GLU A 83 4.84 -0.31 18.63
N GLU A 84 5.80 0.52 19.05
CA GLU A 84 6.07 0.82 20.46
C GLU A 84 4.86 1.48 21.15
N LYS A 85 4.14 2.34 20.42
CA LYS A 85 2.99 3.06 20.95
C LYS A 85 1.69 2.26 20.91
N PHE A 86 1.51 1.46 19.87
CA PHE A 86 0.31 0.65 19.64
C PHE A 86 0.74 -0.81 19.49
N PRO A 87 1.08 -1.49 20.60
CA PRO A 87 1.66 -2.84 20.56
C PRO A 87 0.67 -3.91 20.10
N ASP A 88 -0.64 -3.64 20.12
CA ASP A 88 -1.69 -4.59 19.74
C ASP A 88 -2.48 -4.12 18.50
N PRO A 89 -2.65 -4.97 17.47
CA PRO A 89 -2.01 -6.27 17.29
C PRO A 89 -0.49 -6.11 17.04
N SER A 90 0.31 -7.04 17.57
CA SER A 90 1.77 -6.97 17.39
C SER A 90 2.17 -7.37 15.98
N LEU A 91 3.07 -6.58 15.39
CA LEU A 91 3.68 -6.86 14.09
C LEU A 91 5.17 -7.20 14.23
N VAL A 92 5.67 -7.44 15.44
CA VAL A 92 7.10 -7.73 15.67
C VAL A 92 7.54 -8.97 14.90
N THR A 93 8.57 -8.81 14.06
CA THR A 93 9.26 -9.94 13.45
C THR A 93 10.30 -10.50 14.41
N PRO A 94 10.33 -11.81 14.69
CA PRO A 94 11.37 -12.43 15.51
C PRO A 94 12.78 -12.11 14.97
N PRO A 95 13.79 -11.79 15.82
CA PRO A 95 15.10 -11.33 15.36
C PRO A 95 15.80 -12.26 14.35
N LYS A 96 15.66 -13.59 14.53
CA LYS A 96 16.23 -14.59 13.62
C LYS A 96 15.62 -14.57 12.21
N LYS A 97 14.46 -13.93 12.04
CA LYS A 97 13.71 -13.84 10.78
C LYS A 97 13.77 -12.44 10.15
N ALA A 98 14.25 -11.43 10.87
CA ALA A 98 14.24 -10.04 10.44
C ALA A 98 15.08 -9.78 9.16
N SER A 99 16.12 -10.59 8.93
CA SER A 99 16.99 -10.46 7.74
C SER A 99 16.50 -11.21 6.51
N VAL A 100 15.42 -12.01 6.62
CA VAL A 100 14.89 -12.80 5.50
C VAL A 100 14.44 -11.87 4.37
N GLY A 101 14.99 -12.05 3.17
CA GLY A 101 14.69 -11.22 2.00
C GLY A 101 15.23 -9.77 2.05
N SER A 102 15.97 -9.38 3.09
CA SER A 102 16.44 -7.99 3.27
C SER A 102 17.31 -7.47 2.11
N LYS A 103 18.05 -8.35 1.43
CA LYS A 103 18.94 -7.99 0.31
C LYS A 103 18.24 -7.85 -1.04
N ILE A 104 17.03 -8.39 -1.18
CA ILE A 104 16.28 -8.40 -2.45
C ILE A 104 16.16 -7.00 -3.04
N PHE A 105 15.85 -6.00 -2.21
CA PHE A 105 15.66 -4.64 -2.70
C PHE A 105 16.96 -4.03 -3.24
N SER A 106 18.09 -4.21 -2.55
CA SER A 106 19.38 -3.71 -3.02
C SER A 106 19.83 -4.39 -4.32
N THR A 107 19.64 -5.70 -4.45
CA THR A 107 19.99 -6.44 -5.68
C THR A 107 19.06 -6.08 -6.83
N TYR A 108 17.76 -5.92 -6.57
CA TYR A 108 16.78 -5.39 -7.52
C TYR A 108 17.18 -4.01 -8.04
N ILE A 109 17.48 -3.06 -7.16
CA ILE A 109 17.88 -1.70 -7.56
C ILE A 109 19.19 -1.73 -8.35
N GLY A 110 20.13 -2.60 -7.97
CA GLY A 110 21.36 -2.84 -8.73
C GLY A 110 21.07 -3.30 -10.16
N PHE A 111 20.25 -4.35 -10.32
CA PHE A 111 19.87 -4.88 -11.62
C PHE A 111 19.06 -3.88 -12.47
N LEU A 112 18.13 -3.15 -11.85
CA LEU A 112 17.34 -2.12 -12.54
C LEU A 112 18.23 -1.03 -13.14
N LYS A 113 19.27 -0.59 -12.40
CA LYS A 113 20.21 0.46 -12.82
C LYS A 113 21.30 -0.04 -13.77
N SER A 114 21.58 -1.34 -13.76
CA SER A 114 22.57 -1.94 -14.65
C SER A 114 22.26 -1.62 -16.12
N LYS A 115 23.30 -1.40 -16.91
CA LYS A 115 23.20 -1.25 -18.37
C LYS A 115 23.80 -2.44 -19.13
N ASP A 116 24.52 -3.30 -18.42
CA ASP A 116 25.21 -4.46 -18.99
C ASP A 116 24.51 -5.74 -18.56
N ALA A 117 24.08 -6.55 -19.53
CA ALA A 117 23.41 -7.81 -19.25
C ALA A 117 24.32 -8.86 -18.58
N ASN A 118 25.64 -8.69 -18.65
CA ASN A 118 26.63 -9.67 -18.19
C ASN A 118 27.35 -9.26 -16.90
N ASP A 119 26.94 -8.18 -16.24
CA ASP A 119 27.57 -7.71 -14.99
C ASP A 119 27.21 -8.55 -13.75
N GLY A 120 26.38 -9.58 -13.92
CA GLY A 120 25.98 -10.51 -12.87
C GLY A 120 24.91 -9.98 -11.91
N THR A 121 24.39 -8.77 -12.11
CA THR A 121 23.36 -8.19 -11.22
C THR A 121 22.04 -8.95 -11.28
N GLU A 122 21.64 -9.45 -12.45
CA GLU A 122 20.47 -10.32 -12.59
C GLU A 122 20.64 -11.62 -11.79
N LYS A 123 21.81 -12.26 -11.92
CA LYS A 123 22.13 -13.50 -11.19
C LYS A 123 22.12 -13.27 -9.67
N ALA A 124 22.62 -12.13 -9.21
CA ALA A 124 22.57 -11.76 -7.80
C ALA A 124 21.12 -11.60 -7.30
N LEU A 125 20.24 -10.97 -8.08
CA LEU A 125 18.82 -10.89 -7.75
C LEU A 125 18.17 -12.28 -7.73
N LEU A 126 18.41 -13.11 -8.75
CA LEU A 126 17.86 -14.47 -8.82
C LEU A 126 18.26 -15.33 -7.64
N ASN A 127 19.51 -15.23 -7.17
CA ASN A 127 19.97 -15.96 -5.98
C ASN A 127 19.19 -15.56 -4.73
N GLU A 128 18.96 -14.26 -4.51
CA GLU A 128 18.19 -13.77 -3.36
C GLU A 128 16.70 -14.16 -3.46
N LEU A 129 16.11 -14.11 -4.66
CA LEU A 129 14.74 -14.55 -4.90
C LEU A 129 14.57 -16.06 -4.71
N SER A 130 15.55 -16.87 -5.14
CA SER A 130 15.56 -18.32 -4.94
C SER A 130 15.66 -18.67 -3.46
N ALA A 131 16.60 -18.05 -2.74
CA ALA A 131 16.75 -18.27 -1.30
C ALA A 131 15.48 -17.88 -0.53
N PHE A 132 14.82 -16.79 -0.91
CA PHE A 132 13.55 -16.39 -0.31
C PHE A 132 12.40 -17.35 -0.65
N ASN A 133 12.31 -17.82 -1.90
CA ASN A 133 11.34 -18.83 -2.30
C ASN A 133 11.47 -20.12 -1.46
N ASP A 134 12.70 -20.58 -1.25
CA ASP A 134 12.98 -21.79 -0.46
C ASP A 134 12.65 -21.56 1.02
N TYR A 135 12.93 -20.37 1.56
CA TYR A 135 12.51 -20.02 2.91
C TYR A 135 10.97 -20.05 3.07
N ILE A 136 10.22 -19.43 2.13
CA ILE A 136 8.75 -19.42 2.17
C ILE A 136 8.17 -20.83 1.97
N LYS A 137 8.83 -21.71 1.21
CA LYS A 137 8.43 -23.12 1.10
C LYS A 137 8.29 -23.79 2.46
N GLU A 138 9.28 -23.57 3.32
CA GLU A 138 9.42 -24.26 4.60
C GLU A 138 8.70 -23.52 5.74
N ASN A 139 8.60 -22.19 5.63
CA ASN A 139 8.18 -21.32 6.71
C ASN A 139 6.99 -20.41 6.36
N GLY A 140 6.37 -20.53 5.19
CA GLY A 140 5.27 -19.68 4.76
C GLY A 140 3.93 -19.95 5.48
N PRO A 141 2.85 -19.23 5.12
CA PRO A 141 2.73 -18.32 3.96
C PRO A 141 3.44 -16.97 4.09
N PHE A 142 3.75 -16.49 5.29
CA PHE A 142 4.48 -15.24 5.56
C PHE A 142 5.89 -15.49 6.10
N ILE A 143 6.72 -14.45 6.23
CA ILE A 143 8.05 -14.53 6.84
C ILE A 143 7.95 -15.08 8.28
N ASN A 144 6.91 -14.68 9.01
CA ASN A 144 6.60 -15.20 10.34
C ASN A 144 5.57 -16.34 10.33
N ARG A 145 5.60 -17.22 9.32
CA ARG A 145 4.69 -18.37 9.19
C ARG A 145 3.26 -17.94 8.92
N LYS A 146 2.38 -18.12 9.90
CA LYS A 146 0.95 -17.88 9.71
C LYS A 146 0.59 -16.41 9.86
N ASP A 147 1.43 -15.65 10.57
CA ASP A 147 1.15 -14.28 10.94
C ASP A 147 1.96 -13.32 10.08
N ILE A 148 1.30 -12.25 9.63
CA ILE A 148 1.94 -11.11 9.00
C ILE A 148 2.81 -10.37 10.03
N SER A 149 3.94 -9.82 9.60
CA SER A 149 4.85 -9.09 10.47
C SER A 149 5.48 -7.89 9.75
N ALA A 150 6.21 -7.06 10.50
CA ALA A 150 6.89 -5.87 9.99
C ALA A 150 7.84 -6.17 8.83
N ALA A 151 8.48 -7.36 8.81
CA ALA A 151 9.30 -7.80 7.69
C ALA A 151 8.48 -7.99 6.41
N ASP A 152 7.27 -8.54 6.52
CA ASP A 152 6.37 -8.72 5.39
C ASP A 152 5.91 -7.37 4.84
N LEU A 153 5.52 -6.45 5.74
CA LEU A 153 5.09 -5.09 5.38
C LEU A 153 6.22 -4.25 4.79
N SER A 154 7.47 -4.57 5.11
CA SER A 154 8.65 -3.95 4.52
C SER A 154 8.99 -4.52 3.14
N LEU A 155 8.91 -5.85 2.97
CA LEU A 155 9.34 -6.53 1.74
C LEU A 155 8.25 -6.54 0.66
N GLY A 156 6.98 -6.71 1.03
CA GLY A 156 5.85 -6.80 0.10
C GLY A 156 5.80 -5.63 -0.90
N PRO A 157 5.77 -4.36 -0.45
CA PRO A 157 5.82 -3.20 -1.34
C PRO A 157 7.03 -3.22 -2.29
N LYS A 158 8.19 -3.65 -1.81
CA LYS A 158 9.43 -3.68 -2.60
C LYS A 158 9.34 -4.72 -3.72
N LEU A 159 8.76 -5.89 -3.46
CA LEU A 159 8.53 -6.93 -4.46
C LEU A 159 7.50 -6.49 -5.52
N TYR A 160 6.42 -5.83 -5.10
CA TYR A 160 5.43 -5.26 -6.02
C TYR A 160 6.08 -4.23 -6.98
N HIS A 161 6.89 -3.34 -6.42
CA HIS A 161 7.64 -2.35 -7.21
C HIS A 161 8.66 -3.00 -8.14
N MET A 162 9.34 -4.06 -7.68
CA MET A 162 10.27 -4.83 -8.49
C MET A 162 9.58 -5.42 -9.72
N GLU A 163 8.43 -6.09 -9.55
CA GLU A 163 7.68 -6.70 -10.66
C GLU A 163 7.30 -5.67 -11.73
N ILE A 164 6.75 -4.53 -11.32
CA ILE A 164 6.34 -3.47 -12.24
C ILE A 164 7.55 -2.84 -12.94
N ALA A 165 8.57 -2.46 -12.17
CA ALA A 165 9.73 -1.74 -12.71
C ALA A 165 10.55 -2.63 -13.65
N LEU A 166 10.87 -3.85 -13.23
CA LEU A 166 11.63 -4.78 -14.07
C LEU A 166 10.82 -5.22 -15.29
N GLY A 167 9.50 -5.43 -15.15
CA GLY A 167 8.62 -5.71 -16.29
C GLY A 167 8.60 -4.58 -17.31
N HIS A 168 8.55 -3.32 -16.86
CA HIS A 168 8.55 -2.17 -17.76
C HIS A 168 9.90 -1.92 -18.44
N TYR A 169 10.96 -1.77 -17.62
CA TYR A 169 12.27 -1.29 -18.07
C TYR A 169 13.21 -2.39 -18.57
N LYS A 170 13.06 -3.63 -18.09
CA LYS A 170 13.93 -4.75 -18.43
C LYS A 170 13.22 -5.87 -19.18
N LYS A 171 11.89 -5.79 -19.35
CA LYS A 171 11.04 -6.89 -19.87
C LYS A 171 11.22 -8.19 -19.08
N TRP A 172 11.50 -8.05 -17.78
CA TRP A 172 11.85 -9.14 -16.89
C TRP A 172 10.67 -9.48 -15.97
N SER A 173 10.49 -10.75 -15.65
CA SER A 173 9.45 -11.23 -14.73
C SER A 173 9.97 -12.36 -13.86
N VAL A 174 9.35 -12.54 -12.69
CA VAL A 174 9.67 -13.65 -11.79
C VAL A 174 9.28 -14.98 -12.46
N SER A 175 10.28 -15.86 -12.62
CA SER A 175 10.12 -17.17 -13.24
C SER A 175 9.07 -18.04 -12.53
N ASP A 176 8.35 -18.85 -13.31
CA ASP A 176 7.41 -19.87 -12.79
C ASP A 176 8.10 -20.96 -11.95
N SER A 177 9.43 -21.09 -12.05
CA SER A 177 10.22 -21.97 -11.20
C SER A 177 10.32 -21.50 -9.73
N LEU A 178 9.80 -20.31 -9.39
CA LEU A 178 9.76 -19.76 -8.03
C LEU A 178 8.30 -19.65 -7.52
N PRO A 179 7.56 -20.77 -7.39
CA PRO A 179 6.12 -20.73 -7.16
C PRO A 179 5.75 -20.13 -5.79
N HIS A 180 6.56 -20.32 -4.75
CA HIS A 180 6.24 -19.83 -3.41
C HIS A 180 6.49 -18.33 -3.27
N LEU A 181 7.53 -17.81 -3.92
CA LEU A 181 7.69 -16.38 -4.09
C LEU A 181 6.50 -15.77 -4.84
N LYS A 182 6.04 -16.39 -5.93
CA LYS A 182 4.87 -15.89 -6.67
C LYS A 182 3.59 -15.92 -5.84
N ILE A 183 3.40 -16.95 -5.00
CA ILE A 183 2.27 -16.99 -4.05
C ILE A 183 2.43 -15.87 -3.01
N TYR A 184 3.61 -15.71 -2.41
CA TYR A 184 3.90 -14.63 -1.46
C TYR A 184 3.61 -13.24 -2.04
N MET A 185 4.03 -12.99 -3.28
CA MET A 185 3.76 -11.73 -3.99
C MET A 185 2.27 -11.49 -4.27
N LYS A 186 1.45 -12.56 -4.28
CA LYS A 186 0.00 -12.50 -4.45
C LYS A 186 -0.78 -12.44 -3.13
N ILE A 187 -0.20 -12.86 -2.02
CA ILE A 187 -0.83 -12.72 -0.71
C ILE A 187 -0.96 -11.23 -0.32
N GLY A 188 -0.03 -10.38 -0.76
CA GLY A 188 -0.09 -8.92 -0.57
C GLY A 188 -1.28 -8.21 -1.27
N PRO A 189 -1.62 -8.53 -2.54
CA PRO A 189 -2.76 -7.92 -3.20
C PRO A 189 -4.12 -8.39 -2.70
N ASP A 190 -4.27 -9.50 -1.97
CA ASP A 190 -5.56 -9.88 -1.36
C ASP A 190 -5.86 -9.08 -0.08
N HIS A 191 -4.86 -8.37 0.47
CA HIS A 191 -5.02 -7.23 1.37
C HIS A 191 -5.20 -5.92 0.57
N GLN A 192 -5.90 -5.98 -0.58
CA GLN A 192 -6.11 -4.84 -1.48
C GLN A 192 -6.97 -3.76 -0.85
N THR A 193 -6.34 -2.64 -0.52
CA THR A 193 -7.00 -1.35 -0.43
C THR A 193 -7.27 -0.84 -1.86
N LEU A 194 -8.41 -1.28 -2.41
CA LEU A 194 -9.14 -0.77 -3.60
C LEU A 194 -8.63 -1.12 -5.02
N TYR A 195 -9.48 -1.83 -5.78
CA TYR A 195 -9.48 -1.91 -7.25
C TYR A 195 -10.75 -1.23 -7.78
N TRP A 196 -10.63 -0.26 -8.70
CA TRP A 196 -11.77 0.40 -9.34
C TRP A 196 -11.72 0.20 -10.86
N SER A 197 -12.78 -0.38 -11.44
CA SER A 197 -13.14 -0.18 -12.84
C SER A 197 -14.63 0.21 -12.91
N ALA A 198 -14.92 1.22 -13.73
CA ALA A 198 -16.18 1.96 -13.70
C ALA A 198 -17.38 1.21 -14.34
N THR A 199 -17.15 0.08 -14.98
CA THR A 199 -18.19 -0.74 -15.61
C THR A 199 -17.73 -2.20 -15.60
N TRP A 200 -18.52 -3.08 -14.98
CA TRP A 200 -18.23 -4.51 -14.91
C TRP A 200 -19.08 -5.25 -15.94
N PRO A 201 -18.47 -5.82 -16.99
CA PRO A 201 -19.10 -6.91 -17.74
C PRO A 201 -19.42 -8.09 -16.80
N LYS A 202 -20.47 -8.86 -17.13
CA LYS A 202 -20.97 -9.95 -16.25
C LYS A 202 -19.91 -11.00 -15.96
N GLU A 203 -19.00 -11.22 -16.91
CA GLU A 203 -17.89 -12.16 -16.84
C GLU A 203 -16.89 -11.75 -15.75
N VAL A 204 -16.69 -10.43 -15.57
CA VAL A 204 -15.83 -9.88 -14.54
C VAL A 204 -16.53 -10.01 -13.18
N GLU A 205 -17.85 -9.75 -13.10
CA GLU A 205 -18.62 -9.92 -11.84
C GLU A 205 -18.54 -11.37 -11.34
N GLN A 206 -18.60 -12.33 -12.26
CA GLN A 206 -18.52 -13.75 -11.94
C GLN A 206 -17.14 -14.14 -11.41
N LEU A 207 -16.07 -13.59 -11.99
CA LEU A 207 -14.71 -13.76 -11.49
C LEU A 207 -14.50 -13.10 -10.12
N ALA A 208 -15.02 -11.89 -9.90
CA ALA A 208 -14.94 -11.22 -8.59
C ALA A 208 -15.68 -11.96 -7.49
N ARG A 209 -16.83 -12.58 -7.78
CA ARG A 209 -17.56 -13.40 -6.79
C ARG A 209 -16.81 -14.66 -6.38
N GLN A 210 -15.89 -15.15 -7.22
CA GLN A 210 -15.02 -16.28 -6.90
C GLN A 210 -13.79 -15.86 -6.08
N LEU A 211 -13.40 -14.59 -6.15
CA LEU A 211 -12.18 -14.07 -5.54
C LEU A 211 -12.43 -13.23 -4.28
N LEU A 212 -13.62 -12.67 -4.10
CA LEU A 212 -13.94 -11.73 -3.01
C LEU A 212 -14.89 -12.33 -1.98
N TYR A 213 -14.57 -12.17 -0.69
CA TYR A 213 -15.43 -12.59 0.42
C TYR A 213 -16.23 -11.41 1.01
N ASN A 214 -17.56 -11.45 0.86
CA ASN A 214 -18.55 -10.47 1.32
C ASN A 214 -18.34 -8.99 0.86
N PRO A 215 -18.21 -8.70 -0.45
CA PRO A 215 -17.93 -7.34 -0.93
C PRO A 215 -19.17 -6.42 -0.91
N CYS A 216 -19.01 -5.17 -0.51
CA CYS A 216 -20.02 -4.14 -0.68
C CYS A 216 -20.04 -3.62 -2.14
N LYS A 217 -21.19 -3.73 -2.80
CA LYS A 217 -21.44 -3.18 -4.14
C LYS A 217 -21.91 -1.74 -4.04
N VAL A 218 -21.13 -0.78 -4.54
CA VAL A 218 -21.52 0.63 -4.64
C VAL A 218 -21.70 1.00 -6.11
N VAL A 219 -22.90 1.43 -6.48
CA VAL A 219 -23.21 1.92 -7.83
C VAL A 219 -23.24 3.44 -7.77
N ILE A 220 -22.41 4.12 -8.56
CA ILE A 220 -22.41 5.59 -8.67
C ILE A 220 -22.98 5.95 -10.04
N GLY A 221 -24.16 6.57 -10.04
CA GLY A 221 -24.94 6.89 -11.25
C GLY A 221 -26.01 5.84 -11.56
N SER A 222 -26.80 6.06 -12.61
CA SER A 222 -27.67 5.04 -13.19
C SER A 222 -26.86 4.09 -14.07
N SER A 223 -27.32 2.85 -14.24
CA SER A 223 -26.78 1.90 -15.22
C SER A 223 -26.93 2.35 -16.68
N GLU A 224 -27.55 3.51 -16.92
CA GLU A 224 -27.79 4.11 -18.22
C GLU A 224 -27.14 5.50 -18.31
N LEU A 225 -26.47 5.79 -19.44
CA LEU A 225 -25.70 7.00 -19.71
C LEU A 225 -26.60 8.21 -20.05
N LYS A 226 -26.45 9.33 -19.33
CA LYS A 226 -26.86 10.67 -19.79
C LYS A 226 -25.82 11.73 -19.39
N ALA A 227 -25.41 12.56 -20.34
CA ALA A 227 -24.48 13.68 -20.13
C ALA A 227 -25.24 14.96 -19.79
N ASN A 228 -24.69 15.82 -18.92
CA ASN A 228 -25.17 17.20 -18.82
C ASN A 228 -24.03 18.19 -18.54
N HIS A 229 -24.05 19.30 -19.28
CA HIS A 229 -23.02 20.32 -19.29
C HIS A 229 -23.62 21.59 -18.69
N SER A 230 -22.95 22.16 -17.67
CA SER A 230 -23.28 23.42 -16.96
C SER A 230 -24.00 23.26 -15.63
N ILE A 231 -23.25 23.24 -14.53
CA ILE A 231 -23.79 23.55 -13.20
C ILE A 231 -22.79 24.45 -12.46
N HIS A 232 -23.24 25.66 -12.07
CA HIS A 232 -22.60 26.52 -11.08
C HIS A 232 -23.25 26.30 -9.71
N GLN A 233 -22.44 26.19 -8.65
CA GLN A 233 -22.91 25.92 -7.29
C GLN A 233 -22.71 27.14 -6.37
N HIS A 234 -23.76 27.49 -5.61
CA HIS A 234 -23.71 28.40 -4.48
C HIS A 234 -23.81 27.61 -3.17
N VAL A 235 -23.06 28.03 -2.14
CA VAL A 235 -23.02 27.38 -0.83
C VAL A 235 -23.28 28.41 0.26
N ASP A 236 -24.41 28.26 0.96
CA ASP A 236 -24.73 29.02 2.16
C ASP A 236 -24.48 28.17 3.41
N ILE A 237 -23.93 28.81 4.46
CA ILE A 237 -23.62 28.16 5.73
C ILE A 237 -24.80 28.36 6.68
N MET A 238 -25.43 27.25 7.08
CA MET A 238 -26.58 27.25 7.99
C MET A 238 -26.33 26.34 9.19
N THR A 239 -27.00 26.62 10.31
CA THR A 239 -26.92 25.83 11.54
C THR A 239 -27.71 24.52 11.43
N GLU A 240 -27.37 23.52 12.25
CA GLU A 240 -27.92 22.16 12.17
C GLU A 240 -29.45 22.09 12.24
N ASN A 241 -30.09 22.92 13.05
CA ASN A 241 -31.54 22.96 13.17
C ASN A 241 -32.22 23.53 11.91
N GLN A 242 -31.57 24.43 11.18
CA GLN A 242 -32.11 25.01 9.95
C GLN A 242 -32.12 23.98 8.80
N LYS A 243 -31.29 22.94 8.87
CA LYS A 243 -31.23 21.86 7.87
C LYS A 243 -32.44 20.92 7.93
N LEU A 244 -33.08 20.79 9.10
CA LEU A 244 -34.19 19.86 9.33
C LEU A 244 -35.56 20.46 8.98
N ILE A 245 -35.68 21.79 9.01
CA ILE A 245 -36.94 22.51 8.82
C ILE A 245 -37.26 22.76 7.33
N ASN A 246 -36.24 22.76 6.46
CA ASN A 246 -36.37 23.09 5.03
C ASN A 246 -36.05 21.90 4.10
N ALA A 247 -36.20 20.66 4.56
CA ALA A 247 -36.12 19.47 3.70
C ALA A 247 -37.43 19.23 2.94
#